data_AF-A0A2E3UXU8-F1
#
_entry.id   AF-A0A2E3UXU8-F1
#
_cell.length_a   1.000
_cell.length_b   1.000
_cell.length_c   1.000
_cell.angle_alpha   90.00
_cell.angle_beta   90.00
_cell.angle_gamma   90.00
#
_symmetry.space_group_name_H-M   'P 1'
#
loop_
_entity.id
_entity.type
_entity.pdbx_description
1 polymer ?
#
loop_
_entity_poly.entity_id
_entity_poly.type
_entity_poly.pdbx_seq_one_letter_code
_entity_poly.pdbx_strand_id
1 'polypeptide(L)'
;MIMDKLELVDEIIYLAKNISGIKIVIDHCLMLNTFRKTQNTLDELKKLSKLPNIYAKLTSGTHGSPRIFPHEDMHDPLKKVIDFFSPDRCLWGSNFPNKLWSKGSTYKENLKLFTDELGLSDYEKKSILYKTSKSLWF
;
A
#
# COMPACT_ATOMS: atom_id res chain seq x y z
N MET A 1 16.22 8.99 5.87
CA MET A 1 15.43 7.89 5.27
C MET A 1 14.50 7.40 6.37
N ILE A 2 13.18 7.50 6.21
CA ILE A 2 12.23 7.04 7.24
C ILE A 2 12.39 5.52 7.34
N MET A 3 12.65 5.02 8.56
CA MET A 3 12.91 3.61 8.82
C MET A 3 11.60 2.83 8.93
N ASP A 4 11.62 1.62 8.39
CA ASP A 4 10.64 0.56 8.57
C ASP A 4 10.67 0.05 10.03
N LYS A 5 9.87 0.69 10.90
CA LYS A 5 9.72 0.29 12.31
C LYS A 5 8.73 -0.86 12.47
N LEU A 6 9.06 -2.02 11.91
CA LEU A 6 8.22 -3.22 11.96
C LEU A 6 7.97 -3.69 13.41
N GLU A 7 8.86 -3.34 14.34
CA GLU A 7 8.70 -3.60 15.76
C GLU A 7 7.44 -2.94 16.36
N LEU A 8 6.90 -1.89 15.74
CA LEU A 8 5.71 -1.17 16.22
C LEU A 8 4.37 -1.79 15.78
N VAL A 9 4.40 -2.94 15.10
CA VAL A 9 3.19 -3.57 14.55
C VAL A 9 2.26 -4.07 15.66
N ASP A 10 2.81 -4.54 16.78
CA ASP A 10 2.00 -5.01 17.90
C ASP A 10 1.25 -3.86 18.59
N GLU A 11 1.81 -2.66 18.62
CA GLU A 11 1.16 -1.45 19.10
C GLU A 11 0.02 -1.03 18.17
N ILE A 12 0.19 -1.15 16.85
CA ILE A 12 -0.90 -0.91 15.88
C ILE A 12 -2.04 -1.91 16.12
N ILE A 13 -1.72 -3.19 16.33
CA ILE A 13 -2.69 -4.23 16.64
C ILE A 13 -3.41 -3.94 17.97
N TYR A 14 -2.67 -3.47 18.97
CA TYR A 14 -3.24 -3.07 20.26
C TYR A 14 -4.25 -1.93 20.08
N LEU A 15 -3.89 -0.86 19.36
CA LEU A 15 -4.79 0.26 19.10
C LEU A 15 -6.03 -0.19 18.31
N ALA A 16 -5.85 -1.00 17.27
CA ALA A 16 -6.92 -1.51 16.43
C ALA A 16 -7.97 -2.34 17.21
N LYS A 17 -7.54 -3.06 18.26
CA LYS A 17 -8.42 -3.91 19.08
C LYS A 17 -9.06 -3.17 20.25
N ASN A 18 -8.37 -2.18 20.82
CA ASN A 18 -8.76 -1.57 22.09
C ASN A 18 -9.42 -0.18 21.94
N ILE A 19 -9.38 0.44 20.76
CA ILE A 19 -10.06 1.71 20.49
C ILE A 19 -11.26 1.45 19.59
N SER A 20 -12.46 1.56 20.17
CA SER A 20 -13.70 1.34 19.42
C SER A 20 -13.90 2.38 18.32
N GLY A 21 -14.38 1.94 17.16
CA GLY A 21 -14.71 2.82 16.02
C GLY A 21 -13.52 3.39 15.25
N ILE A 22 -12.27 3.11 15.65
CA ILE A 22 -11.09 3.60 14.93
C ILE A 22 -10.92 2.84 13.60
N LYS A 23 -10.58 3.58 12.54
CA LYS A 23 -10.05 3.03 11.28
C LYS A 23 -8.59 3.43 11.16
N ILE A 24 -7.72 2.49 10.80
CA ILE A 24 -6.27 2.73 10.70
C ILE A 24 -5.84 2.49 9.25
N VAL A 25 -5.19 3.48 8.63
CA VAL A 25 -4.61 3.37 7.30
C VAL A 25 -3.10 3.26 7.41
N ILE A 26 -2.54 2.14 6.96
CA ILE A 26 -1.10 1.91 6.94
C ILE A 26 -0.50 2.62 5.73
N ASP A 27 0.21 3.71 6.01
CA ASP A 27 0.86 4.50 4.97
C ASP A 27 2.05 3.74 4.36
N HIS A 28 2.21 3.85 3.04
CA HIS A 28 3.28 3.19 2.27
C HIS A 28 3.44 1.70 2.55
N CYS A 29 2.40 1.01 3.02
CA CYS A 29 2.47 -0.39 3.44
C CYS A 29 3.70 -0.68 4.33
N LEU A 30 3.94 0.13 5.38
CA LEU A 30 5.12 0.04 6.25
C LEU A 30 6.46 0.20 5.49
N MET A 31 6.49 1.10 4.50
CA MET A 31 7.63 1.33 3.61
C MET A 31 8.04 0.06 2.82
N LEU A 32 7.06 -0.75 2.41
CA LEU A 32 7.29 -1.94 1.58
C LEU A 32 8.13 -1.61 0.35
N ASN A 33 9.16 -2.40 0.12
CA ASN A 33 10.12 -2.22 -0.95
C ASN A 33 10.76 -3.58 -1.32
N THR A 34 11.52 -3.64 -2.41
CA THR A 34 12.13 -4.87 -2.95
C THR A 34 13.62 -5.00 -2.67
N PHE A 35 14.22 -4.04 -1.95
CA PHE A 35 15.66 -4.00 -1.67
C PHE A 35 16.01 -4.25 -0.19
N ARG A 36 15.02 -4.24 0.71
CA ARG A 36 15.23 -4.44 2.15
C ARG A 36 13.97 -5.00 2.81
N LYS A 37 14.14 -6.15 3.50
CA LYS A 37 13.13 -6.75 4.40
C LYS A 37 11.76 -6.99 3.75
N THR A 38 11.69 -7.15 2.43
CA THR A 38 10.44 -7.33 1.67
C THR A 38 9.52 -8.38 2.28
N GLN A 39 10.06 -9.56 2.59
CA GLN A 39 9.26 -10.66 3.14
C GLN A 39 8.77 -10.36 4.56
N ASN A 40 9.63 -9.83 5.44
CA ASN A 40 9.23 -9.43 6.79
C ASN A 40 8.12 -8.38 6.76
N THR A 41 8.23 -7.38 5.89
CA THR A 41 7.17 -6.36 5.73
C THR A 41 5.86 -6.98 5.23
N LEU A 42 5.92 -7.91 4.27
CA LEU A 42 4.73 -8.63 3.79
C LEU A 42 4.09 -9.49 4.90
N ASP A 43 4.90 -10.14 5.74
CA ASP A 43 4.41 -10.95 6.86
C ASP A 43 3.67 -10.09 7.90
N GLU A 44 4.22 -8.92 8.24
CA GLU A 44 3.54 -7.97 9.14
C GLU A 44 2.27 -7.38 8.52
N LEU A 45 2.28 -7.05 7.22
CA LEU A 45 1.08 -6.61 6.51
C LEU A 45 0.00 -7.70 6.51
N LYS A 46 0.36 -8.96 6.33
CA LYS A 46 -0.56 -10.10 6.43
C LYS A 46 -1.10 -10.30 7.84
N LYS A 47 -0.31 -10.00 8.88
CA LYS A 47 -0.76 -10.01 10.27
C LYS A 47 -1.79 -8.91 10.52
N LEU A 48 -1.50 -7.68 10.06
CA LEU A 48 -2.39 -6.53 10.16
C LEU A 48 -3.69 -6.71 9.36
N SER A 49 -3.63 -7.37 8.21
CA SER A 49 -4.80 -7.54 7.33
C SER A 49 -5.91 -8.41 7.95
N LYS A 50 -5.60 -9.20 8.98
CA LYS A 50 -6.57 -9.98 9.77
C LYS A 50 -7.51 -9.09 10.59
N LEU A 51 -7.19 -7.81 10.77
CA LEU A 51 -8.00 -6.86 11.53
C LEU A 51 -8.87 -6.04 10.55
N PRO A 52 -10.20 -6.08 10.68
CA PRO A 52 -11.11 -5.53 9.67
C PRO A 52 -11.09 -4.00 9.58
N ASN A 53 -10.61 -3.32 10.61
CA ASN A 53 -10.49 -1.86 10.68
C ASN A 53 -9.14 -1.32 10.21
N ILE A 54 -8.26 -2.17 9.66
CA ILE A 54 -6.98 -1.78 9.09
C ILE A 54 -7.04 -1.81 7.56
N TYR A 55 -6.50 -0.75 6.95
CA TYR A 55 -6.47 -0.49 5.51
C TYR A 55 -5.03 -0.29 5.04
N ALA A 56 -4.75 -0.59 3.77
CA ALA A 56 -3.43 -0.46 3.17
C ALA A 56 -3.41 0.62 2.09
N LYS A 57 -2.51 1.61 2.25
CA LYS A 57 -2.28 2.63 1.24
C LYS A 57 -1.11 2.23 0.35
N LEU A 58 -1.41 1.92 -0.91
CA LEU A 58 -0.51 1.27 -1.87
C LEU A 58 0.53 2.22 -2.50
N THR A 59 0.80 3.36 -1.87
CA THR A 59 1.81 4.35 -2.30
C THR A 59 3.23 3.79 -2.40
N SER A 60 3.52 2.65 -1.75
CA SER A 60 4.80 1.94 -1.87
C SER A 60 5.09 1.48 -3.30
N GLY A 61 4.09 1.33 -4.17
CA GLY A 61 4.27 0.69 -5.46
C GLY A 61 5.38 1.28 -6.33
N THR A 62 5.47 2.61 -6.43
CA THR A 62 6.56 3.27 -7.17
C THR A 62 7.72 3.74 -6.30
N HIS A 63 7.51 3.85 -4.98
CA HIS A 63 8.54 4.30 -4.03
C HIS A 63 9.48 3.17 -3.60
N GLY A 64 8.95 1.95 -3.50
CA GLY A 64 9.64 0.76 -3.01
C GLY A 64 10.51 0.06 -4.06
N SER A 65 10.44 0.47 -5.32
CA SER A 65 11.26 -0.10 -6.39
C SER A 65 12.60 0.63 -6.52
N PRO A 66 13.73 -0.09 -6.65
CA PRO A 66 14.98 0.47 -7.11
C PRO A 66 15.02 0.64 -8.64
N ARG A 67 14.04 0.11 -9.38
CA ARG A 67 13.93 0.19 -10.85
C ARG A 67 13.23 1.47 -11.27
N ILE A 68 13.34 1.78 -12.56
CA ILE A 68 12.52 2.81 -13.19
C ILE A 68 11.15 2.23 -13.54
N PHE A 69 10.18 3.09 -13.89
CA PHE A 69 8.88 2.66 -14.39
C PHE A 69 9.04 1.63 -15.54
N PRO A 70 8.30 0.50 -15.55
CA PRO A 70 7.06 0.22 -14.82
C PRO A 70 7.21 -0.46 -13.45
N HIS A 71 8.41 -0.48 -12.84
CA HIS A 71 8.63 -1.01 -11.48
C HIS A 71 8.20 -2.48 -11.32
N GLU A 72 8.54 -3.38 -12.27
CA GLU A 72 7.98 -4.75 -12.30
C GLU A 72 8.24 -5.56 -11.02
N ASP A 73 9.34 -5.26 -10.34
CA ASP A 73 9.70 -5.89 -9.07
C ASP A 73 8.70 -5.63 -7.94
N MET A 74 7.93 -4.52 -8.02
CA MET A 74 6.89 -4.20 -7.06
C MET A 74 5.52 -4.80 -7.42
N HIS A 75 5.34 -5.37 -8.61
CA HIS A 75 4.04 -5.90 -9.05
C HIS A 75 3.57 -7.04 -8.13
N ASP A 76 4.42 -8.04 -7.88
CA ASP A 76 4.08 -9.18 -7.02
C ASP A 76 3.87 -8.78 -5.55
N PRO A 77 4.76 -7.97 -4.91
CA PRO A 77 4.49 -7.45 -3.58
C PRO A 77 3.16 -6.70 -3.46
N LEU A 78 2.81 -5.85 -4.43
CA LEU A 78 1.54 -5.12 -4.42
C LEU A 78 0.33 -6.05 -4.54
N LYS A 79 0.38 -7.03 -5.45
CA LYS A 79 -0.68 -8.04 -5.60
C LYS A 79 -0.88 -8.81 -4.30
N LYS A 80 0.19 -9.23 -3.62
CA LYS A 80 0.09 -9.87 -2.30
C LYS A 80 -0.59 -8.99 -1.26
N VAL A 81 -0.27 -7.69 -1.21
CA VAL A 81 -0.94 -6.77 -0.29
C VAL A 81 -2.43 -6.64 -0.63
N ILE A 82 -2.79 -6.55 -1.91
CA ILE A 82 -4.18 -6.54 -2.36
C ILE A 82 -4.89 -7.82 -1.95
N ASP A 83 -4.27 -8.99 -2.11
CA ASP A 83 -4.83 -10.27 -1.69
C ASP A 83 -5.05 -10.35 -0.17
N PHE A 84 -4.12 -9.80 0.62
CA PHE A 84 -4.20 -9.81 2.09
C PHE A 84 -5.33 -8.94 2.61
N PHE A 85 -5.51 -7.75 2.03
CA PHE A 85 -6.47 -6.75 2.49
C PHE A 85 -7.82 -6.82 1.79
N SER A 86 -7.87 -7.42 0.61
CA SER A 86 -8.89 -7.22 -0.43
C SER A 86 -8.87 -5.81 -1.04
N PRO A 87 -9.39 -5.64 -2.27
CA PRO A 87 -9.44 -4.34 -2.92
C PRO A 87 -10.23 -3.28 -2.14
N ASP A 88 -11.20 -3.70 -1.33
CA ASP A 88 -12.08 -2.80 -0.55
C ASP A 88 -11.43 -2.28 0.73
N ARG A 89 -10.23 -2.77 1.08
CA ARG A 89 -9.39 -2.20 2.14
C ARG A 89 -8.03 -1.71 1.62
N CYS A 90 -7.87 -1.67 0.30
CA CYS A 90 -6.74 -1.05 -0.36
C CYS A 90 -7.15 0.29 -0.95
N LEU A 91 -6.23 1.25 -0.91
CA LEU A 91 -6.42 2.55 -1.52
C LEU A 91 -5.14 3.05 -2.19
N TRP A 92 -5.31 3.73 -3.30
CA TRP A 92 -4.22 4.40 -3.99
C TRP A 92 -4.02 5.81 -3.43
N GLY A 93 -2.77 6.25 -3.45
CA GLY A 93 -2.39 7.65 -3.32
C GLY A 93 -1.15 7.90 -4.17
N SER A 94 -1.00 9.12 -4.68
CA SER A 94 0.13 9.44 -5.53
C SER A 94 1.44 9.61 -4.77
N ASN A 95 1.39 10.05 -3.50
CA ASN A 95 2.55 10.57 -2.79
C ASN A 95 3.28 11.66 -3.58
N PHE A 96 2.53 12.60 -4.15
CA PHE A 96 3.10 13.73 -4.89
C PHE A 96 4.02 14.57 -3.98
N PRO A 97 5.19 15.04 -4.47
CA PRO A 97 5.70 14.91 -5.84
C PRO A 97 6.44 13.60 -6.13
N ASN A 98 5.94 12.80 -7.09
CA ASN A 98 6.49 11.48 -7.44
C ASN A 98 7.97 11.50 -7.84
N LYS A 99 8.43 12.57 -8.51
CA LYS A 99 9.82 12.70 -8.97
C LYS A 99 10.83 12.60 -7.84
N LEU A 100 10.47 13.04 -6.62
CA LEU A 100 11.34 12.96 -5.45
C LEU A 100 11.41 11.57 -4.84
N TRP A 101 10.35 10.77 -4.99
CA TRP A 101 10.17 9.54 -4.21
C TRP A 101 10.21 8.27 -5.06
N SER A 102 10.11 8.35 -6.39
CA SER A 102 9.84 7.20 -7.25
C SER A 102 10.76 7.10 -8.46
N LYS A 103 12.08 7.19 -8.22
CA LYS A 103 13.12 7.06 -9.28
C LYS A 103 12.86 7.91 -10.53
N GLY A 104 12.33 9.12 -10.32
CA GLY A 104 12.02 10.05 -11.40
C GLY A 104 10.65 9.86 -12.08
N SER A 105 9.84 8.88 -11.65
CA SER A 105 8.50 8.65 -12.21
C SER A 105 7.62 9.89 -12.12
N THR A 106 6.85 10.12 -13.17
CA THR A 106 5.81 11.13 -13.23
C THR A 106 4.56 10.69 -12.45
N TYR A 107 3.68 11.64 -12.15
CA TYR A 107 2.37 11.33 -11.59
C TYR A 107 1.57 10.39 -12.50
N LYS A 108 1.63 10.61 -13.83
CA LYS A 108 0.95 9.78 -14.83
C LYS A 108 1.44 8.34 -14.80
N GLU A 109 2.74 8.12 -14.72
CA GLU A 109 3.33 6.77 -14.59
C GLU A 109 2.94 6.10 -13.27
N ASN A 110 2.94 6.84 -12.16
CA ASN A 110 2.48 6.30 -10.88
C ASN A 110 1.00 5.86 -10.93
N LEU A 111 0.13 6.61 -11.61
CA LEU A 111 -1.25 6.19 -11.85
C LEU A 111 -1.33 5.02 -12.84
N LYS A 112 -0.48 5.00 -13.87
CA LYS A 112 -0.42 3.94 -14.90
C LYS A 112 -0.09 2.58 -14.30
N LEU A 113 0.76 2.54 -13.26
CA LEU A 113 1.05 1.30 -12.53
C LEU A 113 -0.24 0.59 -12.08
N PHE A 114 -1.20 1.33 -11.51
CA PHE A 114 -2.44 0.75 -10.99
C PHE A 114 -3.54 0.61 -12.04
N THR A 115 -3.50 1.39 -13.12
CA THR A 115 -4.53 1.37 -14.15
C THR A 115 -4.24 0.36 -15.26
N ASP A 116 -2.97 0.14 -15.60
CA ASP A 116 -2.57 -0.65 -16.76
C ASP A 116 -1.58 -1.79 -16.41
N GLU A 117 -0.56 -1.53 -15.59
CA GLU A 117 0.57 -2.46 -15.44
C GLU A 117 0.30 -3.62 -14.46
N LEU A 118 -0.43 -3.39 -13.36
CA LEU A 118 -0.71 -4.43 -12.37
C LEU A 118 -1.69 -5.52 -12.86
N GLY A 119 -2.38 -5.31 -13.97
CA GLY A 119 -3.38 -6.25 -14.48
C GLY A 119 -4.63 -6.37 -13.59
N LEU A 120 -4.97 -5.30 -12.87
CA LEU A 120 -6.16 -5.24 -12.03
C LEU A 120 -7.44 -5.30 -12.88
N SER A 121 -8.47 -5.95 -12.36
CA SER A 121 -9.83 -5.90 -12.90
C SER A 121 -10.47 -4.52 -12.69
N ASP A 122 -11.56 -4.23 -13.41
CA ASP A 122 -12.30 -2.97 -13.24
C ASP A 122 -12.87 -2.80 -11.84
N TYR A 123 -13.25 -3.89 -11.18
CA TYR A 123 -13.67 -3.89 -9.79
C TYR A 123 -12.55 -3.41 -8.87
N GLU A 124 -11.36 -4.03 -9.00
CA GLU A 124 -10.19 -3.70 -8.19
C GLU A 124 -9.76 -2.25 -8.39
N LYS A 125 -9.68 -1.79 -9.66
CA LYS A 125 -9.37 -0.39 -9.99
C LYS A 125 -10.37 0.56 -9.31
N LYS A 126 -11.68 0.28 -9.43
CA LYS A 126 -12.73 1.13 -8.86
C LYS A 126 -12.69 1.17 -7.33
N SER A 127 -12.41 0.04 -6.68
CA SER A 127 -12.28 0.01 -5.22
C SER A 127 -11.04 0.77 -4.77
N ILE A 128 -9.87 0.46 -5.33
CA ILE A 128 -8.57 1.01 -4.91
C ILE A 128 -8.42 2.49 -5.25
N LEU A 129 -8.86 2.93 -6.44
CA LEU A 129 -8.70 4.32 -6.89
C LEU A 129 -9.78 5.27 -6.34
N TYR A 130 -10.91 4.74 -5.84
CA TYR A 130 -12.06 5.57 -5.49
C TYR A 130 -12.89 5.10 -4.29
N LYS A 131 -13.47 3.90 -4.31
CA LYS A 131 -14.49 3.54 -3.29
C LYS A 131 -13.92 3.49 -1.88
N THR A 132 -12.74 2.91 -1.70
CA THR A 132 -12.12 2.74 -0.38
C THR A 132 -11.76 4.08 0.25
N SER A 133 -11.16 5.00 -0.53
CA SER A 133 -10.88 6.35 -0.04
C SER A 133 -12.16 7.12 0.25
N LYS A 134 -13.19 6.98 -0.60
CA LYS A 134 -14.50 7.58 -0.35
C LYS A 134 -15.08 7.14 0.99
N SER A 135 -15.13 5.85 1.30
CA SER A 135 -15.72 5.33 2.55
C SER A 135 -14.93 5.66 3.83
N LEU A 136 -13.67 6.09 3.68
CA LEU A 136 -12.80 6.47 4.80
C LEU A 136 -12.95 7.95 5.17
N TRP A 137 -13.15 8.83 4.19
CA TRP A 137 -13.03 10.28 4.38
C TRP A 137 -14.26 11.11 3.98
N PHE A 138 -15.27 10.50 3.37
CA PHE A 138 -16.49 11.16 2.90
C PHE A 138 -17.73 10.35 3.26
#